data_AF-A0A371GKP1-F1
#
_entry.id   AF-A0A371GKP1-F1
#
_cell.length_a   1.000
_cell.length_b   1.000
_cell.length_c   1.000
_cell.angle_alpha   90.00
_cell.angle_beta   90.00
_cell.angle_gamma   90.00
#
_symmetry.space_group_name_H-M   'P 1'
#
loop_
_entity.id
_entity.type
_entity.pdbx_description
1 polymer ?
#
loop_
_entity_poly.entity_id
_entity_poly.type
_entity_poly.pdbx_seq_one_letter_code
_entity_poly.pdbx_strand_id
1 'polypeptide(L)'
;MTHAMPWYVDICDFLVASVYPQGASKVYKDKLGSEAKYYVWDDPYLWRMCIPEFEFQSVLDFCHIAAGGGHYVSGWTAWKALDYGLYWPNIFRGAHKFVSTCEC
;
A
#
# COMPACT_ATOMS: atom_id res chain seq x y z
N MET A 1 14.07 -11.64 -21.42
CA MET A 1 13.03 -11.43 -20.38
C MET A 1 13.41 -10.18 -19.62
N THR A 2 12.83 -9.04 -19.95
CA THR A 2 13.00 -7.81 -19.17
C THR A 2 12.17 -7.98 -17.91
N HIS A 3 12.83 -8.27 -16.79
CA HIS A 3 12.18 -8.26 -15.48
C HIS A 3 11.71 -6.82 -15.24
N ALA A 4 10.44 -6.55 -15.49
CA ALA A 4 9.85 -5.24 -15.21
C ALA A 4 10.02 -5.02 -13.72
N MET A 5 10.84 -4.02 -13.36
CA MET A 5 11.03 -3.65 -11.96
C MET A 5 9.64 -3.36 -11.38
N PRO A 6 9.30 -3.92 -10.20
CA PRO A 6 8.04 -3.63 -9.56
C PRO A 6 7.82 -2.12 -9.45
N TRP A 7 6.58 -1.66 -9.63
CA TRP A 7 6.24 -0.23 -9.66
C TRP A 7 6.69 0.54 -8.41
N TYR A 8 6.95 -0.16 -7.31
CA TYR A 8 7.35 0.42 -6.03
C TYR A 8 8.87 0.62 -5.88
N VAL A 9 9.73 0.02 -6.71
CA VAL A 9 11.19 0.08 -6.45
C VAL A 9 11.70 1.50 -6.56
N ASP A 10 11.29 2.21 -7.61
CA ASP A 10 11.71 3.59 -7.84
C ASP A 10 11.26 4.55 -6.72
N ILE A 11 10.06 4.32 -6.16
CA ILE A 11 9.54 5.18 -5.08
C ILE A 11 10.21 4.85 -3.75
N CYS A 12 10.52 3.58 -3.47
CA CYS A 12 11.28 3.16 -2.30
C CYS A 12 12.72 3.71 -2.35
N ASP A 13 13.42 3.55 -3.48
CA ASP A 13 14.78 4.05 -3.67
C ASP A 13 14.84 5.58 -3.53
N PHE A 14 13.81 6.27 -4.04
CA PHE A 14 13.68 7.72 -3.88
C PHE A 14 13.42 8.12 -2.43
N LEU A 15 12.51 7.44 -1.72
CA LEU A 15 12.20 7.76 -0.32
C LEU A 15 13.35 7.46 0.64
N VAL A 16 14.08 6.36 0.43
CA VAL A 16 15.16 5.92 1.32
C VAL A 16 16.48 6.61 1.02
N ALA A 17 16.82 6.75 -0.27
CA ALA A 17 18.15 7.18 -0.69
C ALA A 17 18.14 8.45 -1.57
N SER A 18 16.97 9.03 -1.84
CA SER A 18 16.82 10.16 -2.80
C SER A 18 17.38 9.84 -4.18
N VAL A 19 17.33 8.56 -4.58
CA VAL A 19 17.84 8.06 -5.86
C VAL A 19 16.72 8.07 -6.89
N TYR A 20 17.06 8.46 -8.12
CA TYR A 20 16.17 8.39 -9.27
C TYR A 20 16.63 7.29 -10.23
N PRO A 21 15.71 6.68 -11.00
CA PRO A 21 16.10 5.73 -12.04
C PRO A 21 17.06 6.35 -13.04
N GLN A 22 18.02 5.55 -13.49
CA GLN A 22 19.01 6.00 -14.46
C GLN A 22 18.32 6.37 -15.78
N GLY A 23 18.57 7.59 -16.27
CA GLY A 23 17.92 8.10 -17.47
C GLY A 23 16.48 8.59 -17.29
N ALA A 24 15.95 8.65 -16.05
CA ALA A 24 14.62 9.18 -15.77
C ALA A 24 14.45 10.61 -16.32
N SER A 25 13.37 10.83 -17.07
CA SER A 25 13.01 12.14 -17.59
C SER A 25 12.63 13.10 -16.46
N LYS A 26 12.74 14.41 -16.70
CA LYS A 26 12.35 15.41 -15.70
C LYS A 26 10.88 15.26 -15.27
N VAL A 27 9.99 14.99 -16.23
CA VAL A 27 8.57 14.71 -15.97
C VAL A 27 8.38 13.52 -15.05
N TYR A 28 9.16 12.44 -15.25
CA TYR A 28 9.09 11.26 -14.38
C TYR A 28 9.56 11.58 -12.96
N LYS A 29 10.65 12.33 -12.82
CA LYS A 29 11.17 12.73 -11.50
C LYS A 29 10.19 13.62 -10.74
N ASP A 30 9.54 14.55 -11.43
CA ASP A 30 8.51 15.43 -10.84
C ASP A 30 7.28 14.62 -10.42
N LYS A 31 6.85 13.65 -11.25
CA LYS A 31 5.78 12.71 -10.90
C LYS A 31 6.16 11.89 -9.67
N LEU A 32 7.35 11.30 -9.65
CA LEU A 32 7.84 10.47 -8.55
C LEU A 32 7.89 11.26 -7.24
N GLY A 33 8.40 12.50 -7.28
CA GLY A 33 8.41 13.38 -6.11
C GLY A 33 7.02 13.81 -5.64
N SER A 34 6.07 13.96 -6.56
CA SER A 34 4.66 14.21 -6.22
C SER A 34 4.01 12.99 -5.57
N GLU A 35 4.26 11.80 -6.12
CA GLU A 35 3.76 10.54 -5.59
C GLU A 35 4.36 10.23 -4.23
N ALA A 36 5.66 10.44 -4.04
CA ALA A 36 6.38 10.19 -2.79
C ALA A 36 5.75 10.89 -1.58
N LYS A 37 5.10 12.05 -1.75
CA LYS A 37 4.40 12.76 -0.65
C LYS A 37 3.27 11.95 -0.02
N TYR A 38 2.65 11.04 -0.78
CA TYR A 38 1.63 10.12 -0.27
C TYR A 38 2.23 8.93 0.48
N TYR A 39 3.55 8.76 0.42
CA TYR A 39 4.31 7.70 1.08
C TYR A 39 5.34 8.25 2.08
N VAL A 40 5.38 9.58 2.31
CA VAL A 40 6.26 10.20 3.31
C VAL A 40 5.77 9.80 4.71
N TRP A 41 6.69 9.19 5.46
CA TRP A 41 6.44 8.56 6.76
C TRP A 41 6.94 9.44 7.91
N ASP A 42 6.04 10.09 8.64
CA ASP A 42 6.36 10.97 9.78
C ASP A 42 6.31 10.27 11.16
N ASP A 43 6.16 8.95 11.23
CA ASP A 43 5.91 8.24 12.50
C ASP A 43 6.91 7.08 12.75
N PRO A 44 7.57 7.02 13.93
CA PRO A 44 8.57 6.02 14.29
C PRO A 44 8.06 4.56 14.34
N TYR A 45 6.76 4.29 14.20
CA TYR A 45 6.20 2.93 14.20
C TYR A 45 6.08 2.27 12.82
N LEU A 46 6.47 2.94 11.72
CA LEU A 46 6.18 2.47 10.36
C LEU A 46 7.37 1.82 9.63
N TRP A 47 7.81 0.67 10.13
CA TRP A 47 8.56 -0.34 9.34
C TRP A 47 7.64 -1.11 8.37
N ARG A 48 6.66 -0.42 7.78
CA ARG A 48 5.56 -1.05 7.06
C ARG A 48 6.03 -1.60 5.72
N MET A 49 6.08 -2.93 5.64
CA MET A 49 6.41 -3.68 4.43
C MET A 49 5.53 -3.19 3.26
N CYS A 50 6.19 -2.80 2.17
CA CYS A 50 5.55 -2.68 0.87
C CYS A 50 5.06 -4.08 0.47
N ILE A 51 3.79 -4.35 0.77
CA ILE A 51 3.16 -5.60 0.34
C ILE A 51 2.96 -5.51 -1.17
N PRO A 52 3.40 -6.50 -1.95
CA PRO A 52 3.15 -6.51 -3.38
C PRO A 52 1.64 -6.64 -3.63
N GLU A 53 1.16 -6.02 -4.71
CA GLU A 53 -0.29 -5.88 -4.98
C GLU A 53 -1.04 -7.23 -5.02
N PHE A 54 -0.37 -8.32 -5.43
CA PHE A 54 -0.97 -9.66 -5.44
C PHE A 54 -1.29 -10.21 -4.04
N GLU A 55 -0.66 -9.69 -2.98
CA GLU A 55 -0.90 -10.08 -1.59
C GLU A 55 -1.97 -9.21 -0.90
N PHE A 56 -2.39 -8.09 -1.52
CA PHE A 56 -3.42 -7.21 -0.93
C PHE A 56 -4.71 -7.96 -0.61
N GLN A 57 -5.12 -8.87 -1.50
CA GLN A 57 -6.35 -9.62 -1.30
C GLN A 57 -6.24 -10.57 -0.09
N SER A 58 -5.14 -11.31 0.01
CA SER A 58 -4.90 -12.23 1.14
C SER A 58 -4.80 -11.50 2.48
N VAL A 59 -4.22 -10.30 2.48
CA VAL A 59 -4.17 -9.44 3.68
C VAL A 59 -5.56 -8.96 4.08
N LEU A 60 -6.37 -8.53 3.11
CA LEU A 60 -7.74 -8.10 3.35
C LEU A 60 -8.60 -9.26 3.87
N ASP A 61 -8.46 -10.46 3.31
CA ASP A 61 -9.13 -11.68 3.76
C ASP A 61 -8.77 -12.00 5.22
N PHE A 62 -7.47 -12.00 5.56
CA PHE A 62 -7.00 -12.24 6.92
C PHE A 62 -7.54 -11.20 7.91
N CYS A 63 -7.46 -9.91 7.55
CA CYS A 63 -7.96 -8.82 8.39
C CYS A 63 -9.48 -8.86 8.55
N HIS A 64 -10.21 -9.30 7.52
CA HIS A 64 -11.66 -9.47 7.54
C HIS A 64 -12.10 -10.60 8.47
N ILE A 65 -11.45 -11.77 8.39
CA ILE A 65 -11.69 -12.89 9.32
C ILE A 65 -11.37 -12.47 10.76
N ALA A 66 -10.24 -11.79 10.95
CA ALA A 66 -9.82 -11.29 12.27
C ALA A 66 -10.75 -10.18 12.82
N ALA A 67 -11.47 -9.46 11.95
CA ALA A 67 -12.39 -8.39 12.33
C ALA A 67 -13.76 -8.89 12.82
N GLY A 68 -14.05 -10.21 12.81
CA GLY A 68 -15.19 -10.76 13.54
C GLY A 68 -16.54 -10.08 13.30
N GLY A 69 -17.12 -10.23 12.10
CA GLY A 69 -18.57 -10.22 11.84
C GLY A 69 -19.45 -9.05 12.33
N GLY A 70 -18.93 -7.85 12.56
CA GLY A 70 -19.72 -6.69 13.02
C GLY A 70 -20.07 -5.68 11.91
N HIS A 71 -21.14 -4.90 12.06
CA HIS A 71 -21.70 -3.93 11.09
C HIS A 71 -20.75 -2.82 10.54
N TYR A 72 -19.46 -2.79 10.92
CA TYR A 72 -18.44 -1.81 10.51
C TYR A 72 -17.19 -2.46 9.87
N VAL A 73 -17.35 -3.59 9.18
CA VAL A 73 -16.26 -4.45 8.69
C VAL A 73 -15.22 -3.71 7.82
N SER A 74 -15.61 -2.92 6.82
CA SER A 74 -14.66 -2.39 5.82
C SER A 74 -13.67 -1.37 6.40
N GLY A 75 -14.17 -0.44 7.23
CA GLY A 75 -13.32 0.49 7.97
C GLY A 75 -12.40 -0.27 8.94
N TRP A 76 -12.94 -1.28 9.62
CA TRP A 76 -12.18 -2.03 10.62
C TRP A 76 -11.12 -2.95 10.00
N THR A 77 -11.39 -3.56 8.85
CA THR A 77 -10.42 -4.34 8.06
C THR A 77 -9.25 -3.45 7.61
N ALA A 78 -9.54 -2.25 7.11
CA ALA A 78 -8.49 -1.30 6.75
C ALA A 78 -7.68 -0.85 7.98
N TRP A 79 -8.35 -0.55 9.09
CA TRP A 79 -7.69 -0.20 10.36
C TRP A 79 -6.84 -1.35 10.92
N LYS A 80 -7.30 -2.59 10.83
CA LYS A 80 -6.53 -3.77 11.27
C LYS A 80 -5.30 -3.99 10.40
N ALA A 81 -5.43 -3.86 9.09
CA ALA A 81 -4.26 -3.90 8.21
C ALA A 81 -3.27 -2.79 8.57
N LEU A 82 -3.75 -1.61 8.95
CA LEU A 82 -2.89 -0.56 9.49
C LEU A 82 -2.26 -0.95 10.84
N ASP A 83 -2.99 -1.51 11.81
CA ASP A 83 -2.43 -1.97 13.10
C ASP A 83 -1.30 -2.99 12.91
N TYR A 84 -1.41 -3.86 11.90
CA TYR A 84 -0.39 -4.86 11.55
C TYR A 84 0.81 -4.29 10.78
N GLY A 85 0.88 -2.97 10.61
CA GLY A 85 1.99 -2.39 9.89
C GLY A 85 1.88 -2.56 8.37
N LEU A 86 0.68 -2.71 7.82
CA LEU A 86 0.47 -2.87 6.37
C LEU A 86 -0.11 -1.57 5.80
N TYR A 87 0.41 -1.12 4.67
CA TYR A 87 -0.03 0.13 4.05
C TYR A 87 0.03 0.06 2.53
N TRP A 88 -1.03 0.57 1.88
CA TRP A 88 -1.05 0.86 0.46
C TRP A 88 -2.06 2.00 0.17
N PRO A 89 -1.84 2.83 -0.87
CA PRO A 89 -2.55 4.11 -1.05
C PRO A 89 -4.08 4.01 -1.14
N ASN A 90 -4.59 2.86 -1.58
CA ASN A 90 -6.00 2.61 -1.76
C ASN A 90 -6.55 1.56 -0.78
N ILE A 91 -5.91 1.34 0.38
CA ILE A 91 -6.30 0.35 1.39
C ILE A 91 -7.77 0.45 1.82
N PHE A 92 -8.27 1.65 2.10
CA PHE A 92 -9.68 1.86 2.47
C PHE A 92 -10.63 1.57 1.31
N ARG A 93 -10.25 1.95 0.08
CA ARG A 93 -11.05 1.67 -1.12
C ARG A 93 -11.07 0.17 -1.45
N GLY A 94 -9.94 -0.49 -1.28
CA GLY A 94 -9.78 -1.94 -1.45
C GLY A 94 -10.58 -2.71 -0.42
N ALA A 95 -10.48 -2.35 0.86
CA ALA A 95 -11.27 -2.94 1.94
C ALA A 95 -12.78 -2.74 1.73
N HIS A 96 -13.20 -1.55 1.29
CA HIS A 96 -14.61 -1.30 0.97
C HIS A 96 -15.10 -2.17 -0.19
N LYS A 97 -14.34 -2.22 -1.30
CA LYS A 97 -14.69 -3.06 -2.46
C LYS A 97 -14.75 -4.54 -2.08
N PHE A 98 -13.77 -4.99 -1.31
CA PHE A 98 -13.69 -6.37 -0.83
C PHE A 98 -14.88 -6.75 0.04
N VAL A 99 -15.21 -5.93 1.04
CA VAL A 99 -16.37 -6.17 1.91
C VAL A 99 -17.68 -6.09 1.13
N SER A 100 -17.81 -5.21 0.14
CA SER A 100 -19.01 -5.13 -0.71
C SER A 100 -19.23 -6.35 -1.60
N THR A 101 -18.18 -7.16 -1.82
CA THR A 101 -18.26 -8.43 -2.56
C THR A 101 -18.32 -9.66 -1.64
N CYS A 102 -18.18 -9.47 -0.32
CA CYS A 102 -18.41 -10.52 0.66
C CYS A 102 -19.90 -10.69 0.86
N GLU A 103 -20.43 -11.86 0.50
CA GLU A 103 -21.74 -12.32 0.95
C GLU A 103 -21.59 -12.87 2.37
N CYS A 104 -21.33 -11.96 3.30
CA CYS A 104 -21.55 -12.17 4.71
C CYS A 104 -22.96 -11.65 5.05
#